data_AF-A0A401T5X1-F1
#
_entry.id   AF-A0A401T5X1-F1
#
_cell.length_a   1.000
_cell.length_b   1.000
_cell.length_c   1.000
_cell.angle_alpha   90.00
_cell.angle_beta   90.00
_cell.angle_gamma   90.00
#
_symmetry.space_group_name_H-M   'P 1'
#
loop_
_entity.id
_entity.type
_entity.pdbx_description
1 polymer ?
#
loop_
_entity_poly.entity_id
_entity_poly.type
_entity_poly.pdbx_seq_one_letter_code
_entity_poly.pdbx_strand_id
1 'polypeptide(L)'
;MGEVGFLKISHKYEITFLLPVSQNLRQQSHSVPLANLYLKLVDIAPVAEGYQVKCEYIAHKEGVVREEMVLASKINDRSPVKVILQARVLDRLHGTPMLLEGVKCIGSEPEYDSEQSDWQGFD
;
A
#
# COMPACT_ATOMS: atom_id res chain seq x y z
N MET A 1 5.05 4.38 -12.92
CA MET A 1 4.43 5.14 -11.82
C MET A 1 2.96 4.81 -11.85
N GLY A 2 2.44 4.12 -10.83
CA GLY A 2 1.00 3.82 -10.76
C GLY A 2 0.33 4.91 -9.93
N GLU A 3 -0.65 5.59 -10.51
CA GLU A 3 -1.58 6.41 -9.74
C GLU A 3 -2.66 5.48 -9.17
N VAL A 4 -3.09 5.70 -7.93
CA VAL A 4 -4.15 4.91 -7.28
C VAL A 4 -5.43 5.70 -6.99
N GLY A 5 -5.46 6.95 -7.44
CA GLY A 5 -6.59 7.86 -7.28
C GLY A 5 -6.62 8.58 -5.93
N PHE A 6 -7.84 8.83 -5.46
CA PHE A 6 -8.11 9.57 -4.23
C PHE A 6 -8.47 8.60 -3.10
N LEU A 7 -7.57 8.47 -2.13
CA LEU A 7 -7.70 7.60 -0.96
C LEU A 7 -8.22 8.40 0.23
N LYS A 8 -8.78 7.72 1.24
CA LYS A 8 -9.22 8.31 2.50
C LYS A 8 -8.14 8.08 3.56
N ILE A 9 -7.80 9.10 4.34
CA ILE A 9 -6.88 8.94 5.46
C ILE A 9 -7.40 7.90 6.47
N SER A 10 -6.48 7.23 7.17
CA SER A 10 -6.73 6.16 8.15
C SER A 10 -7.43 4.93 7.56
N HIS A 11 -7.47 4.78 6.23
CA HIS A 11 -8.00 3.58 5.58
C HIS A 11 -6.88 2.70 5.04
N LYS A 12 -7.18 1.40 5.00
CA LYS A 12 -6.35 0.36 4.43
C LYS A 12 -6.87 -0.03 3.05
N TYR A 13 -5.96 -0.14 2.11
CA TYR A 13 -6.24 -0.45 0.72
C TYR A 13 -5.47 -1.70 0.29
N GLU A 14 -6.15 -2.60 -0.40
CA GLU A 14 -5.50 -3.59 -1.25
C GLU A 14 -5.30 -2.96 -2.63
N ILE A 15 -4.08 -3.04 -3.16
CA ILE A 15 -3.71 -2.48 -4.46
C ILE A 15 -3.09 -3.59 -5.29
N THR A 16 -3.64 -3.82 -6.48
CA THR A 16 -3.17 -4.80 -7.45
C THR A 16 -2.74 -4.10 -8.74
N PHE A 17 -1.54 -4.39 -9.22
CA PHE A 17 -1.02 -3.84 -10.48
C PHE A 17 -0.13 -4.85 -11.20
N LEU A 18 0.09 -4.61 -12.49
CA LEU A 18 0.94 -5.44 -13.34
C LEU A 18 2.34 -4.84 -13.46
N LEU A 19 3.34 -5.70 -13.28
CA LEU A 19 4.73 -5.42 -13.62
C LEU A 19 5.07 -6.13 -14.94
N PRO A 20 5.52 -5.41 -15.98
CA PRO A 20 5.77 -5.99 -17.29
C PRO A 20 6.94 -6.97 -17.28
N VAL A 21 6.92 -7.97 -18.18
CA VAL A 21 7.94 -9.06 -18.31
C VAL A 21 9.40 -8.57 -18.31
N SER A 22 9.66 -7.35 -18.79
CA SER A 22 11.00 -6.73 -18.72
C SER A 22 11.57 -6.65 -17.30
N GLN A 23 10.70 -6.67 -16.28
CA GLN A 23 11.04 -6.69 -14.86
C GLN A 23 11.14 -8.14 -14.38
N ASN A 24 12.37 -8.66 -14.33
CA ASN A 24 12.64 -10.07 -14.09
C ASN A 24 12.56 -10.45 -12.59
N LEU A 25 11.34 -10.53 -12.05
CA LEU A 25 11.07 -11.00 -10.69
C LEU A 25 10.81 -12.51 -10.66
N ARG A 26 11.84 -13.36 -10.75
CA ARG A 26 11.61 -14.82 -10.77
C ARG A 26 10.99 -15.33 -9.46
N GLN A 27 10.11 -16.33 -9.59
CA GLN A 27 9.41 -17.09 -8.54
C GLN A 27 10.22 -17.15 -7.23
N GLN A 28 9.61 -16.74 -6.12
CA GLN A 28 10.21 -16.57 -4.78
C GLN A 28 10.88 -15.21 -4.51
N SER A 29 10.35 -14.13 -5.07
CA SER A 29 10.63 -12.78 -4.57
C SER A 29 9.93 -12.58 -3.23
N HIS A 30 10.61 -12.89 -2.14
CA HIS A 30 10.29 -12.25 -0.86
C HIS A 30 10.77 -10.79 -0.97
N SER A 31 9.89 -9.81 -0.72
CA SER A 31 10.38 -8.44 -0.52
C SER A 31 11.39 -8.48 0.62
N VAL A 32 12.63 -8.06 0.36
CA VAL A 32 13.49 -7.63 1.46
C VAL A 32 12.77 -6.42 2.05
N PRO A 33 12.33 -6.46 3.32
CA PRO A 33 11.58 -5.38 3.88
C PRO A 33 12.53 -4.19 4.02
N LEU A 34 12.58 -3.32 3.01
CA LEU A 34 12.71 -1.91 3.31
C LEU A 34 11.43 -1.59 4.08
N ALA A 35 11.57 -1.39 5.38
CA ALA A 35 10.51 -1.27 6.36
C ALA A 35 9.57 -0.09 6.04
N ASN A 36 8.74 -0.24 5.02
CA ASN A 36 7.67 0.68 4.76
C ASN A 36 6.50 0.25 5.65
N LEU A 37 6.35 0.98 6.76
CA LEU A 37 5.30 0.73 7.77
C LEU A 37 3.89 0.76 7.16
N TYR A 38 3.74 1.47 6.05
CA TYR A 38 2.44 1.75 5.45
C TYR A 38 2.21 1.03 4.14
N LEU A 39 3.25 0.54 3.44
CA LEU A 39 3.13 -0.17 2.17
C LEU A 39 3.77 -1.56 2.27
N LYS A 40 2.94 -2.60 2.29
CA LYS A 40 3.36 -3.98 2.52
C LYS A 40 3.07 -4.83 1.29
N LEU A 41 4.05 -5.62 0.85
CA LEU A 41 3.83 -6.65 -0.16
C LEU A 41 2.98 -7.79 0.43
N VAL A 42 1.92 -8.17 -0.29
CA VAL A 42 1.06 -9.32 0.06
C VAL A 42 1.41 -10.53 -0.79
N ASP A 43 1.45 -10.37 -2.11
CA ASP A 43 1.68 -11.47 -3.04
C ASP A 43 2.29 -11.00 -4.37
N ILE A 44 3.01 -11.90 -5.03
CA ILE A 44 3.54 -11.73 -6.39
C ILE A 44 3.31 -13.02 -7.16
N ALA A 45 2.44 -12.97 -8.16
CA ALA A 45 2.10 -14.11 -9.00
C ALA A 45 2.55 -13.88 -10.46
N PRO A 46 3.20 -14.85 -11.11
CA PRO A 46 3.50 -14.75 -12.54
C PRO A 46 2.20 -14.83 -13.36
N VAL A 47 2.11 -14.01 -14.41
CA VAL A 47 1.00 -13.97 -15.37
C VAL A 47 1.55 -13.88 -16.80
N ALA A 48 0.71 -14.05 -17.82
CA ALA A 48 1.14 -14.03 -19.23
C ALA A 48 1.89 -12.74 -19.61
N GLU A 49 1.49 -11.60 -19.03
CA GLU A 49 2.03 -10.27 -19.33
C GLU A 49 3.14 -9.82 -18.36
N GLY A 50 3.57 -10.69 -17.43
CA GLY A 50 4.61 -10.39 -16.45
C GLY A 50 4.26 -10.89 -15.06
N TYR A 51 4.11 -9.96 -14.11
CA TYR A 51 3.82 -10.29 -12.72
C TYR A 51 2.65 -9.46 -12.20
N GLN A 52 1.67 -10.12 -11.60
CA GLN A 52 0.65 -9.45 -10.81
C GLN A 52 1.17 -9.27 -9.39
N VAL A 53 1.26 -8.01 -8.96
CA VAL A 53 1.71 -7.64 -7.62
C VAL A 53 0.51 -7.17 -6.82
N LYS A 54 0.37 -7.70 -5.62
CA LYS A 54 -0.64 -7.29 -4.64
C LYS A 54 0.05 -6.72 -3.41
N CYS A 55 -0.36 -5.53 -2.99
CA CYS A 55 0.12 -4.89 -1.77
C CYS A 55 -1.01 -4.31 -0.92
N GLU A 56 -0.72 -4.14 0.36
CA GLU A 56 -1.55 -3.43 1.33
C GLU A 56 -0.94 -2.04 1.57
N TYR A 57 -1.78 -1.01 1.53
CA TYR A 57 -1.39 0.37 1.83
C TYR A 57 -2.27 0.99 2.91
N ILE A 58 -1.66 1.59 3.94
CA ILE A 58 -2.34 2.41 4.95
C ILE A 58 -2.15 3.89 4.60
N ALA A 59 -3.25 4.57 4.26
CA ALA A 59 -3.23 6.00 3.97
C ALA A 59 -3.04 6.80 5.27
N HIS A 60 -1.80 7.19 5.55
CA HIS A 60 -1.40 7.73 6.85
C HIS A 60 -1.10 9.24 6.85
N LYS A 61 -1.05 9.86 5.66
CA LYS A 61 -0.71 11.28 5.50
C LYS A 61 -1.57 11.92 4.43
N GLU A 62 -2.15 13.08 4.72
CA GLU A 62 -2.98 13.84 3.78
C GLU A 62 -2.16 14.47 2.65
N GLY A 63 -2.82 14.74 1.52
CA GLY A 63 -2.22 15.38 0.35
C GLY A 63 -1.67 14.38 -0.67
N VAL A 64 -0.73 14.82 -1.51
CA VAL A 64 -0.09 13.95 -2.50
C VAL A 64 1.04 13.17 -1.84
N VAL A 65 0.88 11.86 -1.77
CA VAL A 65 1.84 10.94 -1.13
C VAL A 65 2.54 10.09 -2.20
N ARG A 66 3.82 9.80 -1.97
CA ARG A 66 4.63 8.87 -2.76
C ARG A 66 5.25 7.86 -1.83
N GLU A 67 4.75 6.63 -1.90
CA GLU A 67 5.32 5.51 -1.16
C GLU A 67 6.14 4.61 -2.06
N GLU A 68 7.26 4.16 -1.53
CA GLU A 68 8.21 3.37 -2.28
C GLU A 68 8.40 1.99 -1.64
N MET A 69 8.49 0.97 -2.48
CA MET A 69 8.96 -0.36 -2.08
C MET A 69 9.96 -0.87 -3.12
N VAL A 70 10.84 -1.76 -2.69
CA VAL A 70 11.81 -2.39 -3.59
C VAL A 70 11.57 -3.90 -3.59
N LEU A 71 11.35 -4.43 -4.78
CA LEU A 71 11.18 -5.86 -5.03
C LEU A 71 12.51 -6.43 -5.54
N ALA A 72 13.10 -7.33 -4.76
CA ALA A 72 14.33 -8.03 -5.11
C ALA A 72 14.06 -9.54 -5.19
N SER A 73 14.73 -10.22 -6.12
CA SER A 73 14.74 -11.68 -6.17
C SER A 73 15.82 -12.20 -5.22
N LYS A 74 15.51 -13.21 -4.39
CA LYS A 74 16.50 -13.85 -3.52
C LYS A 74 17.44 -14.82 -4.27
N ILE A 75 17.03 -15.29 -5.45
CA ILE A 75 17.66 -16.40 -6.16
C ILE A 75 18.63 -15.91 -7.24
N ASN A 76 18.55 -14.63 -7.62
CA ASN A 76 19.38 -14.08 -8.68
C ASN A 76 19.82 -12.66 -8.33
N ASP A 77 21.10 -12.36 -8.54
CA ASP A 77 21.76 -11.06 -8.28
C ASP A 77 21.36 -9.99 -9.32
N ARG A 78 20.11 -10.05 -9.79
CA ARG A 78 19.56 -9.11 -10.76
C ARG A 78 19.13 -7.83 -10.07
N SER A 79 19.18 -6.74 -10.84
CA SER A 79 18.82 -5.40 -10.37
C SER A 79 17.45 -5.39 -9.70
N PRO A 80 17.33 -4.83 -8.49
CA PRO A 80 16.05 -4.72 -7.80
C PRO A 80 15.08 -3.80 -8.56
N VAL A 81 13.78 -4.10 -8.46
CA VAL A 81 12.71 -3.31 -9.08
C VAL A 81 12.16 -2.33 -8.05
N LYS A 82 12.26 -1.03 -8.33
CA LYS A 82 11.65 0.01 -7.50
C LYS A 82 10.20 0.26 -7.93
N VAL A 83 9.27 0.11 -7.00
CA VAL A 83 7.86 0.43 -7.18
C VAL A 83 7.56 1.72 -6.44
N ILE A 84 6.87 2.65 -7.11
CA ILE A 84 6.43 3.91 -6.54
C ILE A 84 4.90 3.98 -6.67
N LEU A 85 4.25 4.03 -5.52
CA LEU A 85 2.82 4.26 -5.35
C LEU A 85 2.58 5.76 -5.19
N GLN A 86 1.83 6.38 -6.11
CA GLN A 86 1.42 7.77 -5.98
C GLN A 86 -0.08 7.86 -5.70
N ALA A 87 -0.45 8.50 -4.60
CA ALA A 87 -1.83 8.65 -4.17
C ALA A 87 -2.13 10.09 -3.78
N ARG A 88 -3.38 10.52 -3.93
CA ARG A 88 -3.89 11.70 -3.25
C ARG A 88 -4.74 11.26 -2.08
N VAL A 89 -4.31 11.55 -0.86
CA VAL A 89 -5.03 11.21 0.36
C VAL A 89 -5.89 12.39 0.79
N LEU A 90 -7.19 12.15 0.86
CA LEU A 90 -8.21 13.05 1.35
C LEU A 90 -8.28 12.97 2.88
N ASP A 91 -8.57 14.11 3.51
CA ASP A 91 -8.87 14.17 4.94
C ASP A 91 -10.15 13.39 5.29
N ARG A 92 -10.47 13.28 6.59
CA ARG A 92 -11.64 12.53 7.07
C ARG A 92 -12.98 13.17 6.70
N LEU A 93 -13.06 14.50 6.69
CA LEU A 93 -14.30 15.26 6.58
C LEU A 93 -14.69 15.59 5.13
N HIS A 94 -13.75 15.49 4.19
CA HIS A 94 -13.94 15.96 2.81
C HIS A 94 -13.67 14.87 1.77
N GLY A 95 -14.46 14.97 0.70
CA GLY A 95 -14.31 14.19 -0.51
C GLY A 95 -14.76 12.73 -0.40
N THR A 96 -15.25 12.23 -1.52
CA THR A 96 -15.54 10.80 -1.74
C THR A 96 -14.30 10.16 -2.36
N PRO A 97 -13.80 9.03 -1.82
CA PRO A 97 -12.71 8.30 -2.44
C PRO A 97 -13.03 7.97 -3.91
N MET A 98 -12.04 8.15 -4.78
CA MET A 98 -12.11 7.75 -6.18
C MET A 98 -10.97 6.79 -6.44
N LEU A 99 -11.28 5.50 -6.33
CA LEU A 99 -10.31 4.43 -6.45
C LEU A 99 -10.14 4.09 -7.93
N LEU A 100 -8.89 3.97 -8.37
CA LEU A 100 -8.59 3.49 -9.71
C LEU A 100 -8.71 1.95 -9.77
N GLU A 101 -8.67 1.41 -10.97
CA GLU A 101 -8.69 -0.03 -11.19
C GLU A 101 -7.58 -0.72 -10.39
N GLY A 102 -7.91 -1.87 -9.80
CA GLY A 102 -7.00 -2.62 -8.95
C GLY A 102 -6.88 -2.10 -7.52
N VAL A 103 -7.56 -1.01 -7.14
CA VAL A 103 -7.53 -0.44 -5.78
C VAL A 103 -8.84 -0.71 -5.05
N LYS A 104 -8.77 -1.34 -3.89
CA LYS A 104 -9.92 -1.69 -3.06
C LYS A 104 -9.71 -1.24 -1.62
N CYS A 105 -10.67 -0.50 -1.07
CA CYS A 105 -10.70 -0.26 0.38
C CYS A 105 -11.05 -1.57 1.12
N ILE A 106 -10.20 -1.97 2.06
CA ILE A 106 -10.38 -3.22 2.84
C ILE A 106 -10.65 -2.96 4.32
N GLY A 107 -10.69 -1.69 4.75
CA GLY A 107 -11.10 -1.29 6.09
C GLY A 107 -10.56 0.07 6.49
N SER A 108 -10.96 0.54 7.67
CA SER A 108 -10.38 1.67 8.38
C SER A 108 -9.57 1.17 9.57
N GLU A 109 -8.43 1.78 9.85
CA GLU A 109 -7.73 1.58 11.12
C GLU A 109 -8.56 2.24 12.23
N PRO A 110 -8.81 1.54 13.35
CA PRO A 110 -9.59 2.10 14.44
C PRO A 110 -8.86 3.31 15.01
N GLU A 111 -9.61 4.40 15.16
CA GLU A 111 -9.15 5.53 15.95
C GLU A 111 -9.23 5.11 17.40
N TYR A 112 -8.08 5.11 18.09
CA TYR A 112 -8.09 5.14 19.54
C TYR A 112 -8.66 6.51 19.93
N ASP A 113 -9.98 6.59 20.08
CA ASP A 113 -10.67 7.71 20.68
C ASP A 113 -10.09 7.87 22.08
N SER A 114 -9.17 8.81 22.22
CA SER A 114 -8.51 9.12 23.50
C SER A 114 -9.45 9.90 24.42
N GLU A 115 -10.75 10.01 24.08
CA GLU A 115 -11.75 10.81 24.78
C GLU A 115 -12.76 9.99 25.62
N GLN A 116 -12.53 8.70 25.87
CA GLN A 116 -13.23 7.98 26.95
C GLN A 116 -12.25 7.55 28.05
N SER A 117 -11.67 8.53 28.74
CA SER A 117 -11.14 8.32 30.09
C SER A 117 -12.01 9.07 31.10
N ASP A 118 -13.27 8.68 31.18
CA ASP A 118 -14.13 8.98 32.34
C ASP A 118 -13.71 8.13 33.54
N TRP A 119 -12.44 8.24 33.95
CA TRP A 119 -12.02 7.76 35.26
C TRP A 119 -12.60 8.71 36.31
N GLN A 120 -13.81 8.39 36.77
CA GLN A 120 -14.31 8.96 38.02
C GLN A 120 -13.53 8.31 39.14
N GLY A 121 -12.50 9.00 39.64
CA GLY A 121 -11.73 8.57 40.80
C GLY A 121 -12.66 8.20 41.97
N PHE A 122 -12.28 7.18 42.74
CA PHE A 122 -13.01 6.77 43.93
C PHE A 122 -12.88 7.86 45.02
N ASP A 123 -14.02 8.29 45.55
CA ASP A 123 -14.13 9.03 46.83
C ASP A 123 -13.94 8.08 48.02
#